data_AF-A0A920H4I7-F1
#
_entry.id   AF-A0A920H4I7-F1
#
_cell.length_a   1.000
_cell.length_b   1.000
_cell.length_c   1.000
_cell.angle_alpha   90.00
_cell.angle_beta   90.00
_cell.angle_gamma   90.00
#
_symmetry.space_group_name_H-M   'P 1'
#
loop_
_entity.id
_entity.type
_entity.pdbx_description
1 polymer ?
#
loop_
_entity_poly.entity_id
_entity_poly.type
_entity_poly.pdbx_seq_one_letter_code
_entity_poly.pdbx_strand_id
1 'polypeptide(L)'
;MEAEEPYKGEKRVLVPSPDVATYDLKPEMSCQEVSTEVINALKNDEYKLIVVNYANGDMVGHTAKREAIIEAMECLDRNLGDFLKAALENGLLLS
;
A
#
# COMPACT_ATOMS: atom_id res chain seq x y z
N MET A 1 22.43 1.54 -0.88
CA MET A 1 22.08 2.73 -0.08
C MET A 1 21.69 2.16 1.28
N GLU A 2 22.46 2.43 2.32
CA GLU A 2 22.10 1.98 3.67
C GLU A 2 20.82 2.70 4.08
N ALA A 3 19.86 1.96 4.65
CA ALA A 3 18.63 2.57 5.12
C ALA A 3 18.97 3.47 6.31
N GLU A 4 18.55 4.74 6.27
CA GLU A 4 18.69 5.64 7.41
C GLU A 4 17.99 5.03 8.64
N GLU A 5 18.63 5.14 9.80
CA GLU A 5 18.07 4.66 11.06
C GLU A 5 16.67 5.25 11.31
N PRO A 6 15.68 4.44 11.73
CA PRO A 6 14.36 4.95 12.07
C PRO A 6 14.43 5.98 13.20
N TYR A 7 13.57 6.99 13.15
CA TYR A 7 13.37 7.90 14.27
C TYR A 7 12.82 7.15 15.49
N LYS A 8 12.97 7.73 16.69
CA LYS A 8 12.41 7.15 17.90
C LYS A 8 10.89 7.00 17.79
N GLY A 9 10.42 5.75 17.90
CA GLY A 9 8.99 5.42 17.76
C GLY A 9 8.52 5.22 16.31
N GLU A 10 9.41 5.40 15.33
CA GLU A 10 9.14 5.05 13.93
C GLU A 10 9.31 3.55 13.73
N LYS A 11 8.32 2.92 13.08
CA LYS A 11 8.42 1.56 12.58
C LYS A 11 8.22 1.57 11.08
N ARG A 12 9.12 0.91 10.36
CA ARG A 12 9.01 0.71 8.91
C ARG A 12 8.65 -0.74 8.63
N VAL A 13 7.66 -0.94 7.77
CA VAL A 13 7.29 -2.26 7.25
C VAL A 13 7.52 -2.22 5.75
N LEU A 14 8.36 -3.12 5.24
CA LEU A 14 8.64 -3.25 3.82
C LEU A 14 7.98 -4.52 3.31
N VAL A 15 6.92 -4.37 2.52
CA VAL A 15 6.29 -5.47 1.80
C VAL A 15 7.07 -5.71 0.51
N PRO A 16 7.62 -6.91 0.28
CA PRO A 16 8.38 -7.18 -0.94
C PRO A 16 7.47 -7.05 -2.17
N SER A 17 7.98 -6.39 -3.21
CA SER A 17 7.35 -6.38 -4.54
C SER A 17 7.43 -7.77 -5.16
N PRO A 18 6.51 -8.12 -6.08
CA PRO A 18 6.58 -9.41 -6.76
C PRO A 18 7.82 -9.49 -7.64
N ASP A 19 8.43 -10.67 -7.67
CA ASP A 19 9.57 -10.96 -8.54
C ASP A 19 9.08 -11.28 -9.96
N VAL A 20 8.85 -10.22 -10.74
CA VAL A 20 8.40 -10.28 -12.14
C VAL A 20 9.24 -9.36 -13.01
N ALA A 21 9.40 -9.71 -14.29
CA ALA A 21 10.21 -8.94 -15.22
C ALA A 21 9.67 -7.51 -15.44
N THR A 22 8.35 -7.38 -15.56
CA THR A 22 7.63 -6.11 -15.66
C THR A 22 6.30 -6.22 -14.91
N TYR A 23 5.86 -5.14 -14.25
CA TYR A 23 4.72 -5.20 -13.34
C TYR A 23 3.36 -5.34 -14.03
N ASP A 24 3.28 -5.18 -15.35
CA ASP A 24 2.07 -5.53 -16.10
C ASP A 24 1.76 -7.05 -16.07
N LEU A 25 2.73 -7.89 -15.72
CA LEU A 25 2.52 -9.33 -15.52
C LEU A 25 1.81 -9.64 -14.19
N LYS A 26 1.83 -8.68 -13.26
CA LYS A 26 1.14 -8.76 -11.96
C LYS A 26 0.69 -7.35 -11.53
N PRO A 27 -0.34 -6.78 -12.17
CA PRO A 27 -0.72 -5.39 -11.99
C PRO A 27 -1.14 -5.00 -10.56
N GLU A 28 -1.64 -5.96 -9.80
CA GLU A 28 -1.97 -5.80 -8.38
C GLU A 28 -0.74 -5.59 -7.50
N MET A 29 0.44 -5.97 -7.99
CA MET A 29 1.70 -6.00 -7.27
C MET A 29 1.56 -6.68 -5.89
N SER A 30 1.75 -5.90 -4.82
CA SER A 30 1.60 -6.31 -3.43
C SER A 30 0.56 -5.44 -2.70
N CYS A 31 -0.41 -4.88 -3.43
CA CYS A 31 -1.38 -3.93 -2.91
C CYS A 31 -2.22 -4.54 -1.76
N GLN A 32 -2.59 -5.82 -1.86
CA GLN A 32 -3.35 -6.51 -0.82
C GLN A 32 -2.54 -6.71 0.47
N GLU A 33 -1.27 -7.10 0.33
CA GLU A 33 -0.36 -7.30 1.45
C GLU A 33 -0.07 -5.97 2.16
N VAL A 34 0.15 -4.89 1.41
CA VAL A 34 0.30 -3.54 1.99
C VAL A 34 -0.95 -3.13 2.76
N SER A 35 -2.14 -3.37 2.20
CA SER A 35 -3.41 -3.01 2.85
C SER A 35 -3.63 -3.79 4.14
N THR A 36 -3.28 -5.06 4.15
CA THR A 36 -3.37 -5.93 5.33
C THR A 36 -2.48 -5.39 6.45
N GLU A 37 -1.24 -5.02 6.15
CA GLU A 37 -0.31 -4.43 7.14
C GLU A 37 -0.83 -3.10 7.69
N VAL A 38 -1.34 -2.22 6.83
CA VAL A 38 -1.90 -0.94 7.26
C VAL A 38 -3.15 -1.13 8.11
N ILE A 39 -4.08 -2.00 7.73
CA ILE A 39 -5.27 -2.30 8.51
C ILE A 39 -4.92 -2.91 9.87
N ASN A 40 -3.88 -3.74 9.94
CA ASN A 40 -3.36 -4.25 11.20
C ASN A 40 -2.73 -3.14 12.06
N ALA A 41 -2.01 -2.20 11.44
CA ALA A 41 -1.47 -1.03 12.13
C ALA A 41 -2.56 -0.10 12.67
N LEU A 42 -3.67 0.09 11.94
CA LEU A 42 -4.81 0.90 12.40
C LEU A 42 -5.46 0.35 13.69
N LYS A 43 -5.37 -0.97 13.91
CA LYS A 43 -5.90 -1.62 15.13
C LYS A 43 -4.96 -1.49 16.33
N ASN A 44 -3.73 -1.00 16.12
CA ASN A 44 -2.77 -0.75 17.18
C ASN A 44 -2.79 0.74 17.53
N ASP A 45 -3.16 1.07 18.77
CA ASP A 45 -3.31 2.44 19.27
C ASP A 45 -1.96 3.14 19.56
N GLU A 46 -0.84 2.44 19.44
CA GLU A 46 0.53 2.98 19.56
C GLU A 46 0.87 3.96 18.42
N TYR A 47 0.33 3.73 17.21
CA TYR A 47 0.65 4.58 16.05
C TYR A 47 -0.28 5.79 15.99
N LYS A 48 0.31 6.99 16.02
CA LYS A 48 -0.42 8.26 15.87
C LYS A 48 -0.42 8.81 14.45
N LEU A 49 0.50 8.31 13.62
CA LEU A 49 0.62 8.62 12.20
C LEU A 49 0.99 7.34 11.47
N ILE A 50 0.27 7.04 10.39
CA ILE A 50 0.58 5.94 9.48
C ILE A 50 0.74 6.54 8.09
N VAL A 51 1.86 6.25 7.46
CA VAL A 51 2.16 6.68 6.09
C VAL A 51 2.27 5.42 5.23
N VAL A 52 1.49 5.35 4.16
CA VAL A 52 1.47 4.23 3.23
C VAL A 52 1.70 4.73 1.80
N ASN A 53 2.43 3.95 1.02
CA ASN A 53 2.55 4.14 -0.42
C ASN A 53 2.03 2.90 -1.15
N TYR A 54 1.13 3.11 -2.10
CA TYR A 54 0.69 2.08 -3.04
C TYR A 54 1.39 2.30 -4.38
N ALA A 55 2.35 1.44 -4.70
CA ALA A 55 3.23 1.61 -5.86
C ALA A 55 2.60 1.17 -7.20
N ASN A 56 1.55 0.35 -7.16
CA ASN A 56 0.94 -0.28 -8.34
C ASN A 56 0.51 0.72 -9.42
N GLY A 57 -0.06 1.87 -9.06
CA GLY A 57 -0.44 2.88 -10.05
C GLY A 57 0.72 3.41 -10.88
N ASP A 58 1.79 3.80 -10.20
CA ASP A 58 2.97 4.38 -10.86
C ASP A 58 3.76 3.30 -11.62
N MET A 59 4.08 2.20 -10.95
CA MET A 59 4.95 1.15 -11.50
C MET A 59 4.31 0.43 -12.70
N VAL A 60 2.99 0.22 -12.69
CA VAL A 60 2.26 -0.35 -13.83
C VAL A 60 1.99 0.72 -14.88
N GLY A 61 1.75 1.97 -14.49
CA GLY A 61 1.64 3.12 -15.40
C GLY A 61 2.82 3.26 -16.36
N HIS A 62 4.04 3.05 -15.86
CA HIS A 62 5.27 3.09 -16.64
C HIS A 62 5.37 2.00 -17.73
N THR A 63 4.52 0.96 -17.69
CA THR A 63 4.48 -0.08 -18.74
C THR A 63 3.67 0.34 -19.98
N ALA A 64 2.87 1.41 -19.87
CA ALA A 64 1.96 1.90 -20.91
C ALA A 64 0.95 0.86 -21.45
N LYS A 65 0.67 -0.20 -20.68
CA LYS A 65 -0.33 -1.22 -21.03
C LYS A 65 -1.67 -0.91 -20.37
N ARG A 66 -2.61 -0.42 -21.15
CA ARG A 66 -3.90 0.11 -20.67
C ARG A 66 -4.65 -0.89 -19.78
N GLU A 67 -4.76 -2.14 -20.20
CA GLU A 67 -5.51 -3.18 -19.48
C GLU A 67 -4.88 -3.45 -18.11
N ALA A 68 -3.55 -3.59 -18.05
CA ALA A 68 -2.82 -3.75 -16.79
C ALA A 68 -2.98 -2.52 -15.87
N ILE A 69 -2.94 -1.30 -16.43
CA ILE A 69 -3.14 -0.07 -15.64
C ILE A 69 -4.53 -0.04 -15.00
N ILE A 70 -5.57 -0.45 -15.73
CA ILE A 70 -6.93 -0.54 -15.19
C ILE A 70 -6.97 -1.54 -14.03
N GLU A 71 -6.42 -2.75 -14.21
CA GLU A 71 -6.38 -3.79 -13.17
C GLU A 71 -5.60 -3.33 -11.92
N ALA A 72 -4.50 -2.61 -12.11
CA ALA A 72 -3.75 -2.01 -11.00
C ALA A 72 -4.60 -1.01 -10.22
N MET A 73 -5.34 -0.13 -10.91
CA MET A 73 -6.22 0.86 -10.29
C MET A 73 -7.45 0.25 -9.62
N GLU A 74 -8.04 -0.77 -10.20
CA GLU A 74 -9.13 -1.51 -9.55
C GLU A 74 -8.66 -2.20 -8.27
N CYS A 75 -7.43 -2.74 -8.26
CA CYS A 75 -6.87 -3.32 -7.05
C CYS A 75 -6.65 -2.25 -5.97
N LEU A 76 -6.09 -1.09 -6.35
CA LEU A 76 -5.94 0.04 -5.43
C LEU A 76 -7.28 0.49 -4.84
N ASP A 77 -8.29 0.69 -5.69
CA ASP A 77 -9.62 1.17 -5.26
C ASP A 77 -10.29 0.23 -4.26
N ARG A 78 -10.30 -1.09 -4.54
CA ARG A 78 -10.87 -2.09 -3.62
C ARG A 78 -10.21 -2.06 -2.25
N ASN A 79 -8.88 -2.07 -2.25
CA ASN A 79 -8.08 -2.09 -1.02
C ASN A 79 -8.17 -0.78 -0.23
N LEU A 80 -8.24 0.35 -0.94
CA LEU A 80 -8.49 1.64 -0.33
C LEU A 80 -9.86 1.65 0.35
N GLY A 81 -10.89 1.07 -0.27
CA GLY A 81 -12.21 0.89 0.34
C GLY A 81 -12.15 0.15 1.68
N ASP A 82 -11.43 -0.96 1.74
CA ASP A 82 -11.25 -1.74 2.98
C ASP A 82 -10.49 -0.95 4.05
N PHE A 83 -9.42 -0.25 3.66
CA PHE A 83 -8.67 0.64 4.55
C PHE A 83 -9.55 1.77 5.11
N LEU A 84 -10.29 2.47 4.24
CA LEU A 84 -11.15 3.59 4.63
C LEU A 84 -12.23 3.11 5.61
N LYS A 85 -12.83 1.95 5.34
CA LYS A 85 -13.80 1.33 6.26
C LYS A 85 -13.18 1.05 7.62
N ALA A 86 -12.01 0.41 7.66
CA ALA A 86 -11.31 0.13 8.90
C ALA A 86 -10.93 1.42 9.66
N ALA A 87 -10.49 2.46 8.96
CA ALA A 87 -10.15 3.75 9.56
C ALA A 87 -11.36 4.44 10.19
N LEU A 88 -12.50 4.45 9.49
CA LEU A 88 -13.76 5.01 10.00
C LEU A 88 -14.28 4.24 11.22
N GLU A 89 -14.22 2.91 11.21
CA GLU A 89 -14.61 2.07 12.35
C GLU A 89 -13.76 2.32 13.61
N ASN A 90 -12.51 2.77 13.44
CA ASN A 90 -11.59 3.11 14.52
C ASN A 90 -11.57 4.63 14.86
N GLY A 91 -12.47 5.42 14.27
CA GLY A 91 -12.61 6.85 14.57
C GLY A 91 -11.42 7.71 14.12
N LEU A 92 -10.68 7.27 13.10
CA LEU A 92 -9.49 7.95 12.62
C LEU A 92 -9.84 9.03 11.59
N LEU A 93 -9.14 10.17 11.68
CA LEU A 93 -9.24 11.23 10.69
C LEU A 93 -8.34 10.88 9.50
N LEU A 94 -8.91 10.93 8.30
CA LEU A 94 -8.20 10.76 7.04
C LEU A 94 -7.87 12.16 6.49
N SER A 95 -6.58 12.45 6.30
CA SER A 95 -6.06 13.73 5.81
C SER A 95 -5.01 13.55 4.73
#